data_AF-A0A7D7KLQ1-F1
#
_entry.id   AF-A0A7D7KLQ1-F1
#
_cell.length_a   1.000
_cell.length_b   1.000
_cell.length_c   1.000
_cell.angle_alpha   90.00
_cell.angle_beta   90.00
_cell.angle_gamma   90.00
#
_symmetry.space_group_name_H-M   'P 1'
#
loop_
_entity.id
_entity.type
_entity.pdbx_description
1 polymer ?
#
loop_
_entity_poly.entity_id
_entity_poly.type
_entity_poly.pdbx_seq_one_letter_code
_entity_poly.pdbx_strand_id
1 'polypeptide(L)'
;MATAFNLLRSNDLIWPYVVNNYLRGKKPFPFDILYWNADATRMPASNHSFYLRNCYLNNTLTQGEMTIGGITLDLRKVKVPVYNLATREDHIAPAKSVLAGSKFFGDPVKYVLAGSGHIAGVVNPPAKNKYQYWTGLEPSGSDVGKWLERATMHPGSWWPDWISWIRDHDAETVPARKVGGGKLTPIESAPGSYVKVRD
;
A
#
# COMPACT_ATOMS: atom_id res chain seq x y z
N MET A 1 -3.06 2.28 16.62
CA MET A 1 -2.14 1.96 15.51
C MET A 1 -1.14 3.05 15.20
N ALA A 2 -1.53 4.33 15.07
CA ALA A 2 -0.61 5.41 14.67
C ALA A 2 0.70 5.45 15.48
N THR A 3 0.62 5.41 16.81
CA THR A 3 1.80 5.37 17.68
C THR A 3 2.65 4.11 17.47
N ALA A 4 2.05 2.94 17.27
CA ALA A 4 2.79 1.71 17.02
C ALA A 4 3.56 1.77 15.69
N PHE A 5 2.94 2.28 14.61
CA PHE A 5 3.63 2.49 13.33
C PHE A 5 4.75 3.54 13.42
N ASN A 6 4.50 4.65 14.13
CA ASN A 6 5.52 5.67 14.37
C ASN A 6 6.68 5.13 15.21
N LEU A 7 6.41 4.28 16.20
CA LEU A 7 7.43 3.67 17.07
C LEU A 7 8.25 2.61 16.35
N LEU A 8 7.67 1.87 15.41
CA LEU A 8 8.42 0.95 14.55
C LEU A 8 9.45 1.69 13.66
N ARG A 9 9.35 3.02 13.54
CA ARG A 9 10.10 3.86 12.58
C ARG A 9 10.45 5.25 13.14
N SER A 10 10.79 5.34 14.42
CA SER A 10 11.03 6.61 15.12
C SER A 10 12.13 7.47 14.48
N ASN A 11 13.15 6.86 13.87
CA ASN A 11 14.24 7.57 13.20
C ASN A 11 13.82 8.35 11.94
N ASP A 12 12.78 7.92 11.23
CA ASP A 12 12.34 8.54 9.98
C ASP A 12 11.12 9.44 10.18
N LEU A 13 10.29 9.14 11.19
CA LEU A 13 9.00 9.78 11.40
C LEU A 13 8.96 10.72 12.61
N ILE A 14 9.86 10.57 13.57
CA ILE A 14 9.89 11.38 14.81
C ILE A 14 11.11 12.30 14.80
N TRP A 15 12.32 11.75 14.61
CA TRP A 15 13.55 12.53 14.78
C TRP A 15 13.79 13.65 13.75
N PRO A 16 13.45 13.51 12.46
CA PRO A 16 13.63 14.60 11.50
C PRO A 16 12.78 15.83 11.83
N TYR A 17 11.60 15.62 12.42
CA TYR A 17 10.74 16.69 12.92
C TYR A 17 11.35 17.37 14.14
N VAL A 18 11.83 16.60 15.13
CA VAL A 18 12.49 17.16 16.32
C VAL A 18 13.73 17.97 15.94
N VAL A 19 14.57 17.46 15.04
CA VAL A 19 15.80 18.16 14.65
C VAL A 19 15.51 19.42 13.84
N ASN A 20 14.64 19.35 12.83
CA ASN A 20 14.42 20.51 11.96
C ASN A 20 13.46 21.54 12.53
N ASN A 21 12.40 21.12 13.22
CA ASN A 21 11.34 22.01 13.63
C ASN A 21 11.56 22.51 15.06
N TYR A 22 11.86 21.60 15.98
CA TYR A 22 12.07 21.96 17.39
C TYR A 22 13.46 22.57 17.61
N LEU A 23 14.54 21.88 17.21
CA LEU A 23 15.90 22.37 17.47
C LEU A 23 16.34 23.51 16.54
N ARG A 24 15.97 23.47 15.26
CA ARG A 24 16.41 24.46 14.26
C ARG A 24 15.39 25.57 13.97
N GLY A 25 14.22 25.54 14.62
CA GLY A 25 13.17 26.54 14.45
C GLY A 25 12.62 26.67 13.03
N LYS A 26 12.83 25.67 12.16
CA LYS A 26 12.32 25.73 10.78
C LYS A 26 10.82 25.46 10.81
N LYS A 27 10.05 26.33 10.15
CA LYS A 27 8.62 26.05 9.92
C LYS A 27 8.49 24.74 9.15
N PRO A 28 7.60 23.81 9.56
CA PRO A 28 7.31 22.64 8.75
C PRO A 28 6.90 23.10 7.36
N PHE A 29 7.54 22.56 6.33
CA PHE A 29 7.06 22.76 4.97
C PHE A 29 5.62 22.22 4.91
N PRO A 30 4.65 22.94 4.34
CA PRO A 30 3.29 22.44 4.21
C PRO A 30 3.31 21.25 3.26
N PHE A 31 3.45 20.08 3.85
CA PHE A 31 3.56 18.81 3.17
C PHE A 31 2.23 18.11 3.44
N ASP A 32 1.43 17.97 2.38
CA ASP A 32 0.15 17.25 2.35
C ASP A 32 0.22 15.90 3.08
N ILE A 33 1.32 15.18 2.91
CA ILE A 33 1.59 13.89 3.56
C ILE A 33 1.68 14.02 5.08
N LEU A 34 2.25 15.11 5.62
CA LEU A 34 2.33 15.31 7.07
C LEU A 34 0.97 15.63 7.68
N TYR A 35 0.12 16.37 6.95
CA TYR A 35 -1.26 16.60 7.36
C TYR A 35 -2.04 15.29 7.43
N TRP A 36 -1.96 14.46 6.37
CA TRP A 36 -2.56 13.13 6.35
C TRP A 36 -2.04 12.23 7.47
N ASN A 37 -0.72 12.22 7.71
CA ASN A 37 -0.11 11.36 8.73
C ASN A 37 -0.49 11.76 10.17
N ALA A 38 -0.77 13.05 10.40
CA ALA A 38 -1.19 13.56 11.70
C ALA A 38 -2.69 13.28 11.98
N ASP A 39 -3.50 13.03 10.95
CA ASP A 39 -4.93 12.77 11.05
C ASP A 39 -5.19 11.29 11.39
N ALA A 40 -4.90 10.95 12.65
CA ALA A 40 -4.96 9.57 13.14
C ALA A 40 -6.40 9.05 13.29
N THR A 41 -6.55 7.73 13.21
CA THR A 41 -7.84 7.04 13.44
C THR A 41 -7.75 6.08 14.62
N ARG A 42 -8.87 5.92 15.33
CA ARG A 42 -9.03 4.91 16.39
C ARG A 42 -9.33 3.54 15.79
N MET A 43 -8.85 2.50 16.46
CA MET A 43 -9.12 1.11 16.12
C MET A 43 -9.61 0.40 17.38
N PRO A 44 -10.70 -0.40 17.32
CA PRO A 44 -11.14 -1.20 18.45
C PRO A 44 -10.02 -2.08 19.00
N ALA A 45 -9.93 -2.20 20.33
CA ALA A 45 -8.85 -2.91 21.00
C ALA A 45 -8.75 -4.39 20.57
N SER A 46 -9.88 -5.04 20.31
CA SER A 46 -9.95 -6.41 19.81
C SER A 46 -9.32 -6.56 18.43
N ASN A 47 -9.67 -5.66 17.48
CA ASN A 47 -9.10 -5.65 16.13
C ASN A 47 -7.59 -5.37 16.16
N HIS A 48 -7.17 -4.37 16.94
CA HIS A 48 -5.76 -4.03 17.13
C HIS A 48 -4.95 -5.21 17.67
N SER A 49 -5.46 -5.82 18.74
CA SER A 49 -4.87 -6.99 19.40
C SER A 49 -4.77 -8.20 18.49
N PHE A 50 -5.82 -8.45 17.71
CA PHE A 50 -5.87 -9.55 16.75
C PHE A 50 -4.84 -9.35 15.65
N TYR A 51 -4.79 -8.16 15.05
CA TYR A 51 -3.88 -7.82 13.95
C TYR A 51 -2.41 -7.95 14.36
N LEU A 52 -2.01 -7.38 15.51
CA LEU A 52 -0.61 -7.47 15.97
C LEU A 52 -0.18 -8.90 16.28
N ARG A 53 -1.03 -9.69 16.96
CA ARG A 53 -0.71 -11.08 17.29
C ARG A 53 -0.64 -11.97 16.06
N ASN A 54 -1.64 -11.89 15.18
CA ASN A 54 -1.76 -12.81 14.07
C ASN A 54 -0.89 -12.44 12.87
N CYS A 55 -0.66 -11.15 12.60
CA CYS A 55 0.15 -10.72 11.46
C CYS A 55 1.62 -10.52 11.84
N TYR A 56 1.91 -9.74 12.88
CA TYR A 56 3.29 -9.32 13.20
C TYR A 56 4.04 -10.32 14.07
N LEU A 57 3.38 -10.90 15.08
CA LEU A 57 4.04 -11.84 16.00
C LEU A 57 4.04 -13.27 15.44
N ASN A 58 2.85 -13.79 15.16
CA ASN A 58 2.69 -15.21 14.83
C ASN A 58 2.63 -15.48 13.33
N ASN A 59 2.41 -14.46 12.49
CA ASN A 59 2.30 -14.59 11.03
C ASN A 59 1.37 -15.76 10.58
N THR A 60 0.20 -15.90 11.24
CA THR A 60 -0.74 -17.00 11.05
C THR A 60 -1.43 -16.98 9.69
N LEU A 61 -1.51 -15.81 9.03
CA LEU A 61 -2.11 -15.68 7.70
C LEU A 61 -1.34 -16.47 6.64
N THR A 62 -0.02 -16.30 6.58
CA THR A 62 0.80 -17.00 5.57
C THR A 62 1.07 -18.47 5.93
N GLN A 63 0.84 -18.84 7.19
CA GLN A 63 0.84 -20.24 7.65
C GLN A 63 -0.49 -20.96 7.38
N GLY A 64 -1.54 -20.24 6.99
CA GLY A 64 -2.87 -20.82 6.75
C GLY A 64 -3.62 -21.20 8.03
N GLU A 65 -3.28 -20.57 9.16
CA GLU A 65 -3.87 -20.84 10.48
C GLU A 65 -4.87 -19.76 10.92
N MET A 66 -4.83 -18.58 10.27
CA MET A 66 -5.71 -17.46 10.60
C MET A 66 -7.18 -17.81 10.32
N THR A 67 -8.05 -17.63 11.32
CA THR A 67 -9.50 -17.85 11.19
C THR A 67 -10.26 -16.54 11.37
N ILE A 68 -11.14 -16.20 10.43
CA ILE A 68 -12.04 -15.04 10.48
C ILE A 68 -13.44 -15.50 10.08
N GLY A 69 -14.47 -15.14 10.88
CA GLY A 69 -15.86 -15.50 10.58
C GLY A 69 -16.11 -17.01 10.52
N GLY A 70 -15.34 -17.82 11.27
CA GLY A 70 -15.41 -19.28 11.24
C GLY A 70 -14.72 -19.93 10.03
N ILE A 71 -14.06 -19.15 9.18
CA ILE A 71 -13.36 -19.61 7.99
C ILE A 71 -11.86 -19.51 8.21
N THR A 72 -11.15 -20.63 8.11
CA THR A 72 -9.68 -20.65 8.07
C THR A 72 -9.21 -20.19 6.70
N LEU A 73 -8.38 -19.15 6.68
CA LEU A 73 -7.93 -18.48 5.47
C LEU A 73 -6.80 -19.24 4.80
N ASP A 74 -6.86 -19.35 3.48
CA ASP A 74 -5.81 -19.93 2.64
C ASP A 74 -5.61 -19.02 1.42
N LEU A 75 -4.46 -18.33 1.37
CA LEU A 75 -4.14 -17.39 0.30
C LEU A 75 -4.05 -18.07 -1.08
N ARG A 76 -3.82 -19.39 -1.13
CA ARG A 76 -3.80 -20.16 -2.39
C ARG A 76 -5.19 -20.30 -3.02
N LYS A 77 -6.26 -20.00 -2.26
CA LYS A 77 -7.64 -19.95 -2.77
C LYS A 77 -7.98 -18.62 -3.44
N VAL A 78 -7.09 -17.63 -3.40
CA VAL A 78 -7.24 -16.41 -4.20
C VAL A 78 -6.92 -16.76 -5.66
N LYS A 79 -7.97 -16.82 -6.47
CA LYS A 79 -7.96 -17.16 -7.91
C LYS A 79 -8.31 -15.98 -8.80
N VAL A 80 -7.82 -14.81 -8.41
CA VAL A 80 -7.89 -13.61 -9.22
C VAL A 80 -6.46 -13.12 -9.49
N PRO A 81 -6.18 -12.55 -10.66
CA PRO A 81 -4.87 -11.96 -10.96
C PRO A 81 -4.48 -10.91 -9.92
N VAL A 82 -3.22 -10.94 -9.47
CA VAL A 82 -2.72 -10.02 -8.43
C VAL A 82 -1.66 -9.09 -9.01
N TYR A 83 -1.87 -7.78 -8.88
CA TYR A 83 -0.86 -6.76 -9.11
C TYR A 83 -0.24 -6.36 -7.76
N ASN A 84 0.98 -6.83 -7.48
CA ASN A 84 1.63 -6.67 -6.19
C ASN A 84 2.72 -5.59 -6.25
N LEU A 85 2.37 -4.39 -5.79
CA LEU A 85 3.27 -3.23 -5.77
C LEU A 85 4.10 -3.18 -4.48
N ALA A 86 5.41 -3.01 -4.62
CA ALA A 86 6.31 -2.62 -3.54
C ALA A 86 7.02 -1.31 -3.88
N THR A 87 7.58 -0.61 -2.89
CA THR A 87 8.50 0.51 -3.13
C THR A 87 9.91 0.13 -2.67
N ARG A 88 10.93 0.51 -3.47
CA ARG A 88 12.32 0.05 -3.31
C ARG A 88 12.93 0.48 -1.98
N GLU A 89 12.65 1.73 -1.57
CA GLU A 89 13.14 2.31 -0.32
C GLU A 89 12.03 2.27 0.76
N ASP A 90 11.03 1.39 0.61
CA ASP A 90 10.09 1.12 1.69
C ASP A 90 10.78 0.33 2.80
N HIS A 91 10.68 0.82 4.03
CA HIS A 91 11.05 0.01 5.19
C HIS A 91 9.84 -0.30 6.10
N ILE A 92 8.61 0.14 5.75
CA ILE A 92 7.35 -0.06 6.52
C ILE A 92 6.83 -1.40 6.01
N ALA A 93 6.72 -1.52 4.70
CA ALA A 93 6.46 -2.76 3.98
C ALA A 93 7.67 -3.08 3.09
N PRO A 94 8.75 -3.68 3.64
CA PRO A 94 9.98 -3.91 2.89
C PRO A 94 9.74 -4.67 1.59
N ALA A 95 10.32 -4.21 0.49
CA ALA A 95 10.14 -4.83 -0.84
C ALA A 95 10.41 -6.34 -0.84
N LYS A 96 11.43 -6.80 -0.11
CA LYS A 96 11.73 -8.23 0.05
C LYS A 96 10.59 -9.04 0.68
N SER A 97 9.86 -8.44 1.62
CA SER A 97 8.71 -9.07 2.29
C SER A 97 7.51 -9.11 1.37
N VAL A 98 7.26 -8.04 0.61
CA VAL A 98 6.20 -8.00 -0.40
C VAL A 98 6.45 -9.01 -1.51
N LEU A 99 7.70 -9.10 -2.01
CA LEU A 99 8.14 -10.10 -2.98
C LEU A 99 7.95 -11.52 -2.46
N ALA A 100 8.41 -11.79 -1.22
CA ALA A 100 8.22 -13.09 -0.57
C ALA A 100 6.74 -13.44 -0.38
N GLY A 101 5.88 -12.43 -0.19
CA GLY A 101 4.43 -12.57 -0.05
C GLY A 101 3.75 -13.08 -1.32
N SER A 102 4.28 -12.75 -2.50
CA SER A 102 3.70 -13.15 -3.78
C SER A 102 3.53 -14.66 -3.92
N LYS A 103 4.41 -15.46 -3.32
CA LYS A 103 4.37 -16.94 -3.44
C LYS A 103 3.17 -17.60 -2.75
N PHE A 104 2.45 -16.88 -1.90
CA PHE A 104 1.34 -17.45 -1.13
C PHE A 104 0.00 -17.37 -1.88
N PHE A 105 -0.09 -16.57 -2.94
CA PHE A 105 -1.31 -16.45 -3.74
C PHE A 105 -1.46 -17.62 -4.73
N GLY A 106 -2.72 -17.91 -5.08
CA GLY A 106 -3.08 -19.08 -5.89
C GLY A 106 -3.00 -18.88 -7.40
N ASP A 107 -2.89 -17.63 -7.85
CA ASP A 107 -2.89 -17.19 -9.24
C ASP A 107 -1.62 -16.38 -9.55
N PRO A 108 -1.30 -16.15 -10.84
CA PRO A 108 -0.14 -15.36 -11.26
C PRO A 108 -0.09 -13.99 -10.60
N VAL A 109 1.10 -13.59 -10.16
CA VAL A 109 1.32 -12.34 -9.45
C VAL A 109 2.25 -11.46 -10.29
N LYS A 110 1.74 -10.34 -10.80
CA LYS A 110 2.61 -9.31 -11.38
C LYS A 110 3.23 -8.50 -10.25
N TYR A 111 4.50 -8.77 -9.95
CA TYR A 111 5.26 -7.96 -8.99
C TYR A 111 5.83 -6.71 -9.67
N VAL A 112 5.60 -5.55 -9.06
CA VAL A 112 6.08 -4.25 -9.54
C VAL A 112 6.81 -3.53 -8.43
N LEU A 113 7.99 -3.02 -8.73
CA LEU A 113 8.79 -2.27 -7.78
C LEU A 113 8.83 -0.80 -8.19
N ALA A 114 8.21 0.09 -7.42
CA ALA A 114 8.36 1.53 -7.62
C ALA A 114 9.61 2.06 -6.93
N GLY A 115 10.23 3.11 -7.48
CA GLY A 115 11.27 3.87 -6.81
C GLY A 115 10.75 4.65 -5.60
N SER A 116 11.66 5.23 -4.81
CA SER A 116 11.36 5.96 -3.57
C SER A 116 10.81 5.09 -2.43
N GLY A 117 10.37 5.73 -1.35
CA GLY A 117 9.85 5.08 -0.14
C GLY A 117 8.32 5.02 -0.08
N HIS A 118 7.79 4.53 1.04
CA HIS A 118 6.39 4.13 1.23
C HIS A 118 5.34 5.01 0.53
N ILE A 119 5.27 6.30 0.88
CA ILE A 119 4.24 7.19 0.32
C ILE A 119 4.69 7.79 -1.01
N ALA A 120 5.94 8.24 -1.12
CA ALA A 120 6.45 8.91 -2.32
C ALA A 120 6.55 8.00 -3.55
N GLY A 121 6.76 6.70 -3.34
CA GLY A 121 6.77 5.70 -4.41
C GLY A 121 5.38 5.26 -4.84
N VAL A 122 4.45 5.11 -3.90
CA VAL A 122 3.04 4.75 -4.19
C VAL A 122 2.29 5.92 -4.82
N VAL A 123 2.36 7.10 -4.19
CA VAL A 123 1.69 8.33 -4.63
C VAL A 123 2.60 9.10 -5.59
N ASN A 124 2.74 8.59 -6.81
CA ASN A 124 3.56 9.20 -7.85
C ASN A 124 2.71 9.57 -9.09
N PRO A 125 2.12 10.78 -9.15
CA PRO A 125 1.33 11.20 -10.30
C PRO A 125 2.14 11.22 -11.61
N PRO A 126 1.65 10.61 -12.71
CA PRO A 126 2.36 10.56 -13.99
C PRO A 126 2.80 11.92 -14.51
N ALA A 127 1.96 12.95 -14.36
CA ALA A 127 2.24 14.32 -14.82
C ALA A 127 3.49 14.95 -14.16
N LYS A 128 3.96 14.43 -13.03
CA LYS A 128 5.16 14.94 -12.35
C LYS A 128 6.46 14.37 -12.92
N ASN A 129 6.41 13.31 -13.74
CA ASN A 129 7.59 12.66 -14.36
C ASN A 129 8.74 12.40 -13.37
N LYS A 130 8.41 11.94 -12.16
CA LYS A 130 9.39 11.62 -11.11
C LYS A 130 9.59 10.12 -10.99
N TYR A 131 10.79 9.77 -10.54
CA TYR A 131 11.20 8.40 -10.24
C TYR A 131 11.13 7.47 -11.45
N GLN A 132 11.10 6.18 -11.16
CA GLN A 132 11.09 5.07 -12.09
C GLN A 132 10.41 3.89 -11.39
N TYR A 133 10.04 2.88 -12.16
CA TYR A 133 9.57 1.61 -11.64
C TYR A 133 10.18 0.45 -12.41
N TRP A 134 10.10 -0.76 -11.86
CA TRP A 134 10.60 -1.97 -12.49
C TRP A 134 9.47 -2.98 -12.61
N THR A 135 9.43 -3.65 -13.76
CA THR A 135 8.57 -4.81 -14.01
C THR A 135 9.45 -5.96 -14.47
N GLY A 136 9.12 -7.19 -14.10
CA GLY A 136 9.91 -8.36 -14.47
C GLY A 136 9.06 -9.60 -14.61
N LEU A 137 9.73 -10.74 -14.77
CA LEU A 137 9.09 -12.05 -14.74
C LEU A 137 8.46 -12.33 -13.38
N GLU A 138 7.69 -13.42 -13.31
CA GLU A 138 7.01 -13.89 -12.10
C GLU A 138 7.93 -13.81 -10.86
N PRO A 139 7.40 -13.32 -9.73
CA PRO A 139 8.16 -13.17 -8.50
C PRO A 139 8.68 -14.53 -8.01
N SER A 140 9.97 -14.61 -7.75
CA SER A 140 10.60 -15.81 -7.20
C SER A 140 11.49 -15.49 -6.01
N GLY A 141 11.36 -16.29 -4.94
CA GLY A 141 12.11 -16.10 -3.70
C GLY A 141 11.79 -14.79 -2.97
N SER A 142 12.79 -14.24 -2.28
CA SER A 142 12.71 -12.99 -1.50
C SER A 142 13.88 -12.04 -1.78
N ASP A 143 14.72 -12.39 -2.75
CA ASP A 143 15.90 -11.63 -3.13
C ASP A 143 15.54 -10.60 -4.21
N VAL A 144 15.27 -9.37 -3.77
CA VAL A 144 14.91 -8.27 -4.66
C VAL A 144 16.06 -7.93 -5.62
N GLY A 145 17.32 -8.14 -5.22
CA GLY A 145 18.49 -7.90 -6.09
C GLY A 145 18.48 -8.83 -7.30
N LYS A 146 18.32 -10.14 -7.05
CA LYS A 146 18.20 -11.14 -8.12
C LYS A 146 16.99 -10.92 -9.02
N TRP A 147 15.87 -10.49 -8.44
CA TRP A 147 14.70 -10.15 -9.25
C TRP A 147 14.96 -8.92 -10.13
N LEU A 148 15.63 -7.90 -9.60
CA LEU A 148 16.00 -6.68 -10.32
C LEU A 148 16.97 -6.92 -11.48
N GLU A 149 17.90 -7.89 -11.37
CA GLU A 149 18.81 -8.28 -12.46
C GLU A 149 18.07 -8.69 -13.75
N ARG A 150 16.82 -9.16 -13.61
CA ARG A 150 15.97 -9.61 -14.72
C ARG A 150 14.78 -8.69 -14.96
N ALA A 151 14.69 -7.58 -14.23
CA ALA A 151 13.61 -6.63 -14.35
C ALA A 151 13.97 -5.52 -15.34
N THR A 152 12.96 -5.03 -16.07
CA THR A 152 13.08 -3.87 -16.94
C THR A 152 12.72 -2.62 -16.14
N MET A 153 13.61 -1.64 -16.15
CA MET A 153 13.35 -0.31 -15.59
C MET A 153 12.56 0.53 -16.59
N HIS A 154 11.53 1.20 -16.08
CA HIS A 154 10.71 2.16 -16.82
C HIS A 154 10.77 3.53 -16.13
N PRO A 155 11.01 4.63 -16.87
CA PRO A 155 11.01 5.95 -16.29
C PRO A 155 9.59 6.38 -15.87
N GLY A 156 9.50 7.21 -14.83
CA GLY A 156 8.23 7.83 -14.41
C GLY A 156 7.39 6.96 -13.47
N SER A 157 6.07 7.20 -13.53
CA SER A 157 5.09 6.57 -12.63
C SER A 157 4.71 5.17 -13.08
N TRP A 158 4.45 4.28 -12.12
CA TRP A 158 3.90 2.94 -12.33
C TRP A 158 2.38 2.96 -12.62
N TRP A 159 1.68 4.06 -12.36
CA TRP A 159 0.21 4.14 -12.52
C TRP A 159 -0.27 3.80 -13.94
N PRO A 160 0.40 4.24 -15.04
CA PRO A 160 -0.01 3.86 -16.39
C PRO A 160 0.15 2.35 -16.65
N ASP A 161 1.18 1.70 -16.09
CA ASP A 161 1.36 0.25 -16.18
C ASP A 161 0.22 -0.49 -15.45
N TRP A 162 -0.18 -0.01 -14.27
CA TRP A 162 -1.32 -0.58 -13.54
C TRP A 162 -2.65 -0.40 -14.28
N ILE A 163 -2.91 0.78 -14.84
CA ILE A 163 -4.12 1.02 -15.65
C ILE A 163 -4.12 0.14 -16.91
N SER A 164 -2.98 -0.01 -17.58
CA SER A 164 -2.86 -0.92 -18.73
C SER A 164 -3.16 -2.36 -18.31
N TRP A 165 -2.57 -2.82 -17.22
CA TRP A 165 -2.80 -4.17 -16.70
C TRP A 165 -4.27 -4.42 -16.35
N ILE A 166 -4.99 -3.44 -15.80
CA ILE A 166 -6.44 -3.55 -15.56
C ILE A 166 -7.20 -3.72 -16.89
N ARG A 167 -6.87 -2.91 -17.90
CA ARG A 167 -7.52 -2.95 -19.22
C ARG A 167 -7.23 -4.23 -20.00
N ASP A 168 -6.08 -4.85 -19.75
CA ASP A 168 -5.72 -6.13 -20.37
C ASP A 168 -6.62 -7.29 -19.86
N HIS A 169 -7.20 -7.15 -18.66
CA HIS A 169 -8.19 -8.11 -18.14
C HIS A 169 -9.59 -7.85 -18.67
N ASP A 170 -9.98 -6.58 -18.77
CA ASP A 170 -11.25 -6.17 -19.38
C ASP A 170 -11.14 -4.75 -19.95
N ALA A 171 -11.25 -4.65 -21.27
CA ALA A 171 -11.20 -3.40 -22.00
C ALA A 171 -12.59 -2.84 -22.33
N GLU A 172 -13.67 -3.51 -21.91
CA GLU A 172 -15.03 -3.04 -22.19
C GLU A 172 -15.26 -1.65 -21.57
N THR A 173 -15.86 -0.76 -22.35
CA THR A 173 -16.24 0.57 -21.89
C THR A 173 -17.72 0.78 -22.11
N VAL A 174 -18.34 1.46 -21.15
CA VAL A 174 -19.76 1.83 -21.20
C VAL A 174 -19.89 3.33 -20.96
N PRO A 175 -20.99 3.98 -21.39
CA PRO A 175 -21.25 5.36 -21.05
C PRO A 175 -21.17 5.61 -19.54
N ALA A 176 -20.62 6.76 -19.15
CA ALA A 176 -20.46 7.12 -17.75
C ALA A 176 -21.82 7.12 -17.02
N ARG A 177 -21.89 6.41 -15.89
CA ARG A 177 -23.10 6.32 -15.07
C ARG A 177 -23.33 7.63 -14.33
N LYS A 178 -24.59 8.06 -14.24
CA LYS A 178 -24.99 9.17 -13.38
C LYS A 178 -24.92 8.73 -11.91
N VAL A 179 -24.45 9.64 -11.04
CA VAL A 179 -24.44 9.42 -9.59
C VAL A 179 -25.88 9.45 -9.10
N GLY A 180 -26.32 8.36 -8.47
CA GLY A 180 -27.74 8.14 -8.20
C GLY A 180 -28.49 7.73 -9.47
N GLY A 181 -29.42 6.77 -9.34
CA GLY A 181 -30.16 6.24 -10.50
C GLY A 181 -30.36 4.72 -10.51
N GLY A 182 -29.97 4.02 -9.43
CA GLY A 182 -30.30 2.61 -9.21
C GLY A 182 -31.09 2.44 -7.91
N LYS A 183 -30.88 1.30 -7.22
CA LYS A 183 -31.47 1.02 -5.90
C LYS A 183 -30.88 1.86 -4.76
N LEU A 184 -29.80 2.59 -5.02
CA LEU A 184 -29.06 3.36 -4.02
C LEU A 184 -29.22 4.86 -4.28
N THR A 185 -29.68 5.57 -3.26
CA THR A 185 -29.85 7.02 -3.26
C THR A 185 -28.59 7.69 -2.71
N PRO A 186 -28.06 8.76 -3.34
CA PRO A 186 -26.97 9.54 -2.78
C PRO A 186 -27.33 10.09 -1.39
N ILE A 187 -26.42 9.94 -0.42
CA ILE A 187 -26.66 10.35 0.98
C ILE A 187 -26.08 11.74 1.25
N GLU A 188 -24.84 11.99 0.84
CA GLU A 188 -24.14 13.28 0.98
C GLU A 188 -23.08 13.44 -0.12
N SER A 189 -22.60 14.67 -0.33
CA SER A 189 -21.48 14.93 -1.24
C SER A 189 -20.15 14.39 -0.69
N ALA A 190 -19.30 13.86 -1.56
CA ALA A 190 -17.91 13.55 -1.23
C ALA A 190 -17.19 14.80 -0.65
N PRO A 191 -16.27 14.64 0.32
CA PRO A 191 -15.68 13.39 0.78
C PRO A 191 -16.46 12.70 1.91
N GLY A 192 -17.68 13.16 2.22
CA GLY A 192 -18.54 12.60 3.26
C GLY A 192 -18.19 13.06 4.67
N SER A 193 -18.96 12.58 5.64
CA SER A 193 -18.91 12.96 7.06
C SER A 193 -17.86 12.16 7.84
N TYR A 194 -17.68 10.87 7.55
CA TYR A 194 -16.79 9.99 8.33
C TYR A 194 -15.33 10.42 8.30
N VAL A 195 -14.82 10.87 7.15
CA VAL A 195 -13.44 11.35 7.02
C VAL A 195 -13.20 12.70 7.72
N LYS A 196 -14.26 13.41 8.11
CA LYS A 196 -14.18 14.71 8.80
C LYS A 196 -14.24 14.56 10.32
N VAL A 197 -14.50 13.36 10.82
CA VAL A 197 -14.53 13.09 12.27
C VAL A 197 -13.12 13.31 12.81
N ARG A 198 -13.02 14.18 13.81
CA ARG A 198 -11.77 14.44 14.54
C ARG A 198 -11.84 13.78 15.90
N ASP A 199 -10.67 13.37 16.38
CA ASP A 199 -10.46 12.91 17.76
C ASP A 199 -10.33 14.06 18.76
#